data_AF-A0A7K2KTR7-F1
#
_entry.id   AF-A0A7K2KTR7-F1
#
_cell.length_a   1.000
_cell.length_b   1.000
_cell.length_c   1.000
_cell.angle_alpha   90.00
_cell.angle_beta   90.00
_cell.angle_gamma   90.00
#
_symmetry.space_group_name_H-M   'P 1'
#
loop_
_entity.id
_entity.type
_entity.pdbx_description
1 polymer ?
#
loop_
_entity_poly.entity_id
_entity_poly.type
_entity_poly.pdbx_seq_one_letter_code
_entity_poly.pdbx_strand_id
1 'polypeptide(L)'
;MLTIHVAEATPETAVLVDGDRIAAVGPFDDLVAVRPEARVRRWPGILTPGLLNPFAPELLDGMYHPDPREAEGFGTEPITGERAQRIFRMDASRRGASARRGVQR
;
A
#
# COMPACT_ATOMS: atom_id res chain seq x y z
N MET A 1 -16.60 4.04 -11.48
CA MET A 1 -16.78 5.52 -11.38
C MET A 1 -15.50 6.12 -11.90
N LEU A 2 -15.58 6.87 -13.00
CA LEU A 2 -14.42 7.49 -13.62
C LEU A 2 -13.82 8.56 -12.70
N THR A 3 -12.53 8.45 -12.43
CA THR A 3 -11.79 9.40 -11.60
C THR A 3 -10.48 9.79 -12.27
N ILE A 4 -10.25 11.09 -12.46
CA ILE A 4 -8.96 11.64 -12.90
C ILE A 4 -8.13 11.97 -11.66
N HIS A 5 -6.96 11.35 -11.55
CA HIS A 5 -5.97 11.62 -10.52
C HIS A 5 -4.87 12.53 -11.09
N VAL A 6 -4.59 13.64 -10.40
CA VAL A 6 -3.49 14.55 -10.73
C VAL A 6 -2.71 14.87 -9.46
N ALA A 7 -1.40 15.13 -9.60
CA ALA A 7 -0.52 15.48 -8.50
C ALA A 7 0.34 16.70 -8.81
N GLU A 8 0.60 17.51 -7.78
CA GLU A 8 1.28 18.81 -7.90
C GLU A 8 2.66 18.72 -8.57
N ALA A 9 3.44 17.68 -8.25
CA ALA A 9 4.78 17.46 -8.79
C ALA A 9 4.82 16.40 -9.90
N THR A 10 3.68 16.11 -10.52
CA THR A 10 3.60 15.30 -11.75
C THR A 10 2.95 16.13 -12.86
N PRO A 11 3.61 17.22 -13.29
CA PRO A 11 3.04 18.11 -14.30
C PRO A 11 2.79 17.33 -15.59
N GLU A 12 1.76 17.76 -16.33
CA GLU A 12 1.37 17.18 -17.63
C GLU A 12 0.96 15.70 -17.59
N THR A 13 0.86 15.08 -16.41
CA THR A 13 0.44 13.69 -16.27
C THR A 13 -0.69 13.57 -15.27
N ALA A 14 -1.81 13.06 -15.77
CA ALA A 14 -2.95 12.63 -14.99
C ALA A 14 -3.31 11.18 -15.35
N VAL A 15 -3.94 10.48 -14.41
CA VAL A 15 -4.35 9.08 -14.57
C VAL A 15 -5.86 9.00 -14.46
N LEU A 16 -6.52 8.57 -15.53
CA LEU A 16 -7.94 8.24 -15.51
C LEU A 16 -8.11 6.79 -15.06
N VAL A 17 -8.89 6.60 -14.00
CA VAL A 17 -9.18 5.29 -13.40
C VAL A 17 -10.67 4.99 -13.55
N ASP A 18 -10.99 3.76 -13.98
CA ASP A 18 -12.34 3.20 -13.88
C ASP A 18 -12.33 1.94 -13.00
N GLY A 19 -12.85 2.06 -11.79
CA GLY A 19 -12.87 0.94 -10.85
C GLY A 19 -11.45 0.49 -10.50
N ASP A 20 -11.09 -0.73 -10.93
CA ASP A 20 -9.80 -1.38 -10.70
C ASP A 20 -8.82 -1.23 -11.87
N ARG A 21 -9.16 -0.46 -12.92
CA ARG A 21 -8.35 -0.33 -14.12
C ARG A 21 -7.94 1.10 -14.42
N ILE A 22 -6.73 1.24 -14.95
CA ILE A 22 -6.28 2.47 -15.61
C ILE A 22 -6.94 2.52 -16.99
N ALA A 23 -7.78 3.52 -17.21
CA ALA A 23 -8.47 3.72 -18.49
C ALA A 23 -7.64 4.58 -19.46
N ALA A 24 -6.88 5.55 -18.94
CA ALA A 24 -5.96 6.37 -19.73
C ALA A 24 -4.90 7.04 -18.85
N VAL A 25 -3.77 7.41 -19.45
CA VAL A 25 -2.74 8.27 -18.86
C VAL A 25 -2.41 9.35 -19.89
N GLY A 26 -2.34 10.61 -19.46
CA GLY A 26 -2.04 11.73 -20.35
C GLY A 26 -2.22 13.08 -19.67
N PRO A 27 -2.14 14.18 -20.44
CA PRO A 27 -2.34 15.52 -19.91
C PRO A 27 -3.70 15.71 -19.25
N PHE A 28 -3.73 16.44 -18.13
CA PHE A 28 -4.96 16.68 -17.37
C PHE A 28 -6.06 17.30 -18.23
N ASP A 29 -5.72 18.34 -19.01
CA ASP A 29 -6.68 19.07 -19.82
C ASP A 29 -7.30 18.19 -20.93
N ASP A 30 -6.50 17.33 -21.55
CA ASP A 30 -6.97 16.37 -22.56
C ASP A 30 -7.95 15.37 -21.94
N LEU A 31 -7.63 14.83 -20.76
CA LEU A 31 -8.50 13.87 -20.08
C LEU A 31 -9.81 14.50 -19.63
N VAL A 32 -9.78 15.74 -19.12
CA VAL A 32 -11.00 16.48 -18.74
C VAL A 32 -11.85 16.81 -19.97
N ALA A 33 -11.23 17.17 -21.10
CA ALA A 33 -11.97 17.44 -22.34
C ALA A 33 -12.71 16.20 -22.85
N VAL A 34 -12.10 15.01 -22.74
CA VAL A 34 -12.70 13.74 -23.22
C VAL A 34 -13.67 13.11 -22.20
N ARG A 35 -13.48 13.39 -20.90
CA ARG A 35 -14.30 12.86 -19.79
C ARG A 35 -14.68 13.96 -18.80
N PRO A 36 -15.49 14.96 -19.21
CA PRO A 36 -15.89 16.07 -18.33
C PRO A 36 -16.69 15.61 -17.11
N GLU A 37 -17.33 14.44 -17.17
CA GLU A 37 -18.07 13.82 -16.09
C GLU A 37 -17.19 13.12 -15.03
N ALA A 38 -15.90 12.92 -15.32
CA ALA A 38 -15.00 12.22 -14.40
C ALA A 38 -14.73 13.05 -13.14
N ARG A 39 -14.80 12.40 -11.98
CA ARG A 39 -14.45 13.03 -10.71
C ARG A 39 -12.96 13.36 -10.70
N VAL A 40 -12.59 14.58 -10.30
CA VAL A 40 -11.17 14.95 -10.17
C VAL A 40 -10.68 14.79 -8.73
N ARG A 41 -9.56 14.10 -8.54
CA ARG A 41 -8.81 14.04 -7.27
C ARG A 41 -7.43 14.66 -7.45
N ARG A 42 -7.12 15.62 -6.57
CA ARG A 42 -5.82 16.30 -6.52
C ARG A 42 -5.04 15.79 -5.32
N TRP A 43 -3.76 15.54 -5.52
CA TRP A 43 -2.85 15.01 -4.52
C TRP A 43 -1.61 15.91 -4.36
N PRO A 44 -1.07 16.07 -3.14
CA PRO A 44 0.26 16.63 -2.98
C PRO A 44 1.32 15.64 -3.49
N GLY A 45 2.47 16.15 -3.93
CA GLY A 45 3.62 15.31 -4.31
C GLY A 45 3.53 14.71 -5.72
N ILE A 46 3.96 13.47 -5.90
CA ILE A 46 4.04 12.78 -7.20
C ILE A 46 3.06 11.59 -7.29
N LEU A 47 2.53 11.31 -8.48
CA LEU A 47 1.83 10.07 -8.79
C LEU A 47 2.81 9.05 -9.37
N THR A 48 2.94 7.90 -8.71
CA THR A 48 3.73 6.77 -9.19
C THR A 48 2.88 5.50 -9.19
N PRO A 49 3.26 4.47 -9.96
CA PRO A 49 2.73 3.13 -9.74
C PRO A 49 2.89 2.71 -8.28
N GLY A 50 1.99 1.85 -7.81
CA GLY A 50 2.10 1.25 -6.49
C GLY A 50 3.42 0.47 -6.36
N LEU A 51 4.06 0.57 -5.21
CA LEU A 51 5.28 -0.18 -4.93
C LEU A 51 4.97 -1.68 -4.88
N LEU A 52 5.73 -2.47 -5.64
CA LEU A 52 5.70 -3.92 -5.58
C LEU A 52 6.92 -4.41 -4.83
N ASN A 53 6.69 -5.14 -3.74
CA ASN A 53 7.76 -5.86 -3.06
C ASN A 53 7.68 -7.35 -3.45
N PRO A 54 8.61 -7.86 -4.29
CA PRO A 54 8.56 -9.24 -4.76
C PRO A 54 8.85 -10.27 -3.67
N PHE A 55 9.43 -9.85 -2.54
CA PHE A 55 9.79 -10.72 -1.41
C PHE A 55 8.87 -10.52 -0.20
N ALA A 56 7.62 -10.11 -0.44
CA ALA A 56 6.65 -9.93 0.63
C ALA A 56 6.44 -11.20 1.49
N PRO A 57 6.36 -12.42 0.92
CA PRO A 57 6.24 -13.63 1.74
C PRO A 57 7.41 -13.81 2.71
N GLU A 58 8.65 -13.66 2.25
CA GLU A 58 9.86 -13.84 3.06
C GLU A 58 9.95 -12.79 4.18
N LEU A 59 9.55 -11.56 3.88
CA LEU A 59 9.46 -10.50 4.88
C LEU A 59 8.38 -10.79 5.92
N LEU A 60 7.18 -11.18 5.48
CA LEU A 60 6.04 -11.42 6.37
C LEU A 60 6.17 -12.71 7.19
N ASP A 61 6.87 -13.72 6.68
CA ASP A 61 7.20 -14.95 7.40
C ASP A 61 8.41 -14.78 8.33
N GLY A 62 9.31 -13.85 7.99
CA GLY A 62 10.53 -13.56 8.73
C GLY A 62 10.37 -12.51 9.84
N MET A 63 9.30 -11.72 9.81
CA MET A 63 9.06 -10.62 10.73
C MET A 63 7.76 -10.82 11.52
N TYR A 64 7.80 -10.55 12.82
CA TYR A 64 6.62 -10.50 13.66
C TYR A 64 6.10 -9.07 13.75
N HIS A 65 4.88 -8.85 13.26
CA HIS A 65 4.10 -7.62 13.43
C HIS A 65 3.20 -7.79 14.66
N PRO A 66 3.51 -7.16 15.81
CA PRO A 66 2.73 -7.33 17.04
C PRO A 66 1.29 -6.86 16.88
N ASP A 67 0.35 -7.51 17.57
CA ASP A 67 -0.97 -6.93 17.76
C ASP A 67 -0.86 -5.74 18.73
N PRO A 68 -1.63 -4.65 18.54
CA PRO A 68 -1.63 -3.52 19.48
C PRO A 68 -1.87 -3.92 20.94
N ARG A 69 -2.60 -5.02 21.19
CA ARG A 69 -2.84 -5.57 22.54
C ARG A 69 -1.59 -6.17 23.18
N GLU A 70 -0.57 -6.46 22.40
CA GLU A 70 0.69 -7.05 22.86
C GLU A 70 1.82 -6.02 22.95
N ALA A 71 1.51 -4.74 22.74
CA ALA A 71 2.50 -3.66 22.69
C ALA A 71 3.33 -3.56 23.98
N GLU A 72 2.77 -3.88 25.14
CA GLU A 72 3.50 -3.90 26.41
C GLU A 72 4.65 -4.93 26.41
N GLY A 73 4.45 -6.10 25.77
CA GLY A 73 5.46 -7.16 25.72
C GLY A 73 6.40 -7.10 24.52
N PHE A 74 5.90 -6.65 23.36
CA PHE A 74 6.63 -6.71 22.09
C PHE A 74 6.94 -5.35 21.48
N GLY A 75 6.31 -4.28 21.94
CA GLY A 75 6.33 -2.97 21.28
C GLY A 75 5.42 -2.92 20.06
N THR A 76 5.47 -1.81 19.33
CA THR A 76 4.64 -1.56 18.13
C THR A 76 5.39 -1.73 16.82
N GLU A 77 6.72 -1.84 16.88
CA GLU A 77 7.57 -2.00 15.71
C GLU A 77 7.66 -3.46 15.26
N PRO A 78 7.84 -3.71 13.95
CA PRO A 78 8.12 -5.05 13.46
C PRO A 78 9.37 -5.64 14.12
N ILE A 79 9.24 -6.84 14.66
CA ILE A 79 10.34 -7.61 15.21
C ILE A 79 10.91 -8.51 14.12
N THR A 80 12.23 -8.53 13.96
CA THR A 80 12.91 -9.29 12.90
C THR A 80 13.90 -10.32 13.48
N GLY A 81 14.48 -11.14 12.60
CA GLY A 81 15.59 -12.04 12.94
C GLY A 81 15.25 -13.11 13.99
N GLU A 82 16.23 -13.50 14.80
CA GLU A 82 16.10 -14.60 15.77
C GLU A 82 15.00 -14.34 16.80
N ARG A 83 14.78 -13.06 17.18
CA ARG A 83 13.70 -12.68 18.10
C ARG A 83 12.32 -13.01 17.51
N ALA A 84 12.10 -12.75 16.23
CA ALA A 84 10.87 -13.15 15.54
C ALA A 84 10.76 -14.68 15.49
N GLN A 85 11.86 -15.37 15.18
CA GLN A 85 11.87 -16.83 15.12
C GLN A 85 11.54 -17.48 16.47
N ARG A 86 12.01 -16.93 17.59
CA ARG A 86 11.61 -17.39 18.93
C ARG A 86 10.12 -17.23 19.17
N ILE A 87 9.54 -16.10 18.80
CA ILE A 87 8.09 -15.85 18.93
C ILE A 87 7.30 -16.90 18.13
N PHE A 88 7.74 -17.21 16.90
CA PHE A 88 7.09 -18.23 16.08
C PHE A 88 7.25 -19.65 16.61
N ARG A 89 8.38 -19.96 17.26
CA ARG A 89 8.57 -21.27 17.91
C ARG A 89 7.71 -21.41 19.17
N MET A 90 7.47 -20.30 19.90
CA MET A 90 6.59 -20.29 21.06
C MET A 90 5.13 -20.49 20.67
N ASP A 91 4.71 -19.90 19.55
CA ASP A 91 3.36 -20.04 19.02
C ASP A 91 3.35 -19.84 17.49
N ALA A 92 3.17 -20.95 16.77
CA ALA A 92 3.20 -20.96 15.31
C ALA A 92 2.04 -20.16 14.67
N SER A 93 0.91 -19.98 15.38
CA SER A 93 -0.23 -19.21 14.85
C SER A 93 0.10 -17.73 14.64
N ARG A 94 1.12 -17.23 15.36
CA ARG A 94 1.61 -15.85 15.27
C ARG A 94 2.19 -15.51 13.91
N ARG A 95 2.67 -16.48 13.13
CA ARG A 95 3.17 -16.23 11.76
C ARG A 95 2.04 -15.78 10.83
N GLY A 96 0.93 -16.51 10.82
CA GLY A 96 -0.26 -16.12 10.03
C GLY A 96 -0.94 -14.85 10.55
N ALA A 97 -0.90 -14.61 11.87
CA ALA A 97 -1.38 -13.36 12.45
C ALA A 97 -0.50 -12.17 12.04
N SER A 98 0.82 -12.36 12.02
CA SER A 98 1.81 -11.37 11.58
C SER A 98 1.60 -10.97 10.12
N ALA A 99 1.53 -11.95 9.22
CA ALA A 99 1.37 -11.70 7.79
C ALA A 99 0.11 -10.89 7.49
N ARG A 100 -1.03 -11.23 8.13
CA ARG A 100 -2.29 -10.47 8.00
C ARG A 100 -2.16 -9.02 8.48
N ARG A 101 -1.46 -8.78 9.58
CA ARG A 101 -1.27 -7.41 10.10
C ARG A 101 -0.29 -6.60 9.25
N GLY A 102 0.75 -7.23 8.70
CA GLY A 102 1.71 -6.59 7.81
C GLY A 102 1.09 -6.06 6.51
N VAL A 103 -0.02 -6.65 6.06
CA VAL A 103 -0.75 -6.23 4.83
C VAL A 103 -1.95 -5.30 5.08
N GLN A 104 -2.31 -5.02 6.34
CA GLN A 104 -3.51 -4.25 6.71
C GLN A 104 -3.20 -2.81 7.19
N ARG A 105 -1.98 -2.31 6.99
CA ARG A 105 -1.60 -0.94 7.38
C ARG A 105 -2.12 0.12 6.43
#